data_AF-A0A7C1GYF4-F1
#
_entry.id   AF-A0A7C1GYF4-F1
#
_cell.length_a   1.000
_cell.length_b   1.000
_cell.length_c   1.000
_cell.angle_alpha   90.00
_cell.angle_beta   90.00
_cell.angle_gamma   90.00
#
_symmetry.space_group_name_H-M   'P 1'
#
loop_
_entity.id
_entity.type
_entity.pdbx_description
1 polymer ?
#
loop_
_entity_poly.entity_id
_entity_poly.type
_entity_poly.pdbx_seq_one_letter_code
_entity_poly.pdbx_strand_id
1 'polypeptide(L)' 'MSDERVPGVKDVFMEGIFDDHCHEECGVYGIFGHERAAQQVYLGLYALQHRGQESAGIASEDTCEIHLHSRS' A
#
# COMPACT_ATOMS: atom_id res chain seq x y z
N MET A 1 -8.24 -16.59 17.00
CA MET A 1 -6.81 -16.27 16.83
C MET A 1 -6.68 -14.81 17.16
N SER A 2 -6.07 -14.55 18.31
CA SER A 2 -6.31 -13.38 19.14
C SER A 2 -5.67 -12.13 18.55
N ASP A 3 -6.50 -11.10 18.46
CA ASP A 3 -6.20 -9.72 18.15
C ASP A 3 -5.23 -9.14 19.20
N GLU A 4 -3.93 -9.16 18.91
CA GLU A 4 -2.94 -8.39 19.66
C GLU A 4 -2.88 -6.98 19.07
N ARG A 5 -3.70 -6.10 19.64
CA ARG A 5 -3.64 -4.64 19.46
C ARG A 5 -2.20 -4.15 19.64
N VAL A 6 -1.58 -3.78 18.54
CA VAL A 6 -0.28 -3.10 18.51
C VAL A 6 -0.46 -1.70 19.13
N PRO A 7 0.18 -1.38 20.27
CA PRO A 7 0.09 -0.06 20.87
C PRO A 7 1.02 0.90 20.12
N GLY A 8 0.45 1.69 19.22
CA GLY A 8 1.20 2.71 18.46
C GLY A 8 0.47 3.25 17.23
N VAL A 9 -0.52 2.52 16.71
CA VAL A 9 -1.32 2.93 15.54
C VAL A 9 -2.59 3.65 16.00
N LYS A 10 -2.46 4.76 16.70
CA LYS A 10 -3.61 5.59 17.10
C LYS A 10 -3.57 7.05 16.66
N ASP A 11 -2.47 7.52 16.07
CA ASP A 11 -2.34 8.93 15.69
C ASP A 11 -2.19 9.19 14.19
N VAL A 12 -2.17 8.16 13.35
CA VAL A 12 -2.31 8.35 11.90
C VAL A 12 -3.80 8.30 11.54
N PHE A 13 -4.49 9.40 11.87
CA PHE A 13 -5.80 9.70 11.30
C PHE A 13 -5.65 9.81 9.78
N MET A 14 -5.90 8.70 9.08
CA MET A 14 -5.96 8.60 7.62
C MET A 14 -7.33 9.12 7.11
N GLU A 15 -7.67 10.36 7.45
CA GLU A 15 -8.80 11.06 6.83
C GLU A 15 -8.30 11.63 5.48
N GLY A 16 -8.33 10.84 4.40
CA GLY A 16 -8.03 11.41 3.08
C GLY A 16 -7.64 10.51 1.91
N ILE A 17 -8.06 9.24 1.81
CA ILE A 17 -7.85 8.45 0.57
C ILE A 17 -9.14 8.00 -0.13
N PHE A 18 -10.32 8.37 0.36
CA PHE A 18 -11.55 8.14 -0.39
C PHE A 18 -11.79 9.32 -1.34
N ASP A 19 -10.90 9.48 -2.31
CA ASP A 19 -11.22 10.21 -3.53
C ASP A 19 -11.95 9.22 -4.45
N ASP A 20 -13.28 9.34 -4.51
CA ASP A 20 -14.20 8.47 -5.27
C ASP A 20 -14.06 8.65 -6.81
N HIS A 21 -12.87 8.97 -7.31
CA HIS A 21 -12.60 9.24 -8.72
C HIS A 21 -11.72 8.21 -9.43
N CYS A 22 -11.41 7.04 -8.85
CA CYS A 22 -10.87 5.91 -9.61
C CYS A 22 -11.93 5.37 -10.60
N HIS A 23 -12.08 6.05 -11.74
CA HIS A 23 -12.98 5.70 -12.83
C HIS A 23 -12.36 4.70 -13.83
N GLU A 24 -11.09 4.39 -13.66
CA GLU A 24 -10.32 3.44 -14.46
C GLU A 24 -9.97 2.23 -13.58
N GLU A 25 -9.81 1.04 -14.15
CA GLU A 25 -9.57 -0.25 -13.46
C GLU A 25 -8.19 -0.27 -12.73
N CYS A 26 -7.92 0.69 -11.84
CA CYS A 26 -6.70 0.76 -11.06
C CYS A 26 -6.87 -0.04 -9.76
N GLY A 27 -5.82 -0.73 -9.33
CA GLY A 27 -5.81 -1.50 -8.07
C GLY A 27 -4.84 -0.88 -7.06
N VAL A 28 -5.29 -0.72 -5.81
CA VAL A 28 -4.46 -0.22 -4.70
C VAL A 28 -4.26 -1.34 -3.68
N TYR A 29 -3.04 -1.47 -3.15
CA TYR A 29 -2.70 -2.42 -2.10
C TYR A 29 -1.75 -1.77 -1.07
N GLY A 30 -2.01 -1.99 0.22
CA GLY A 30 -1.21 -1.43 1.31
C GLY A 30 -1.03 -2.40 2.47
N ILE A 31 0.11 -2.33 3.14
CA ILE A 31 0.44 -3.13 4.32
C ILE A 31 1.23 -2.27 5.31
N PHE A 32 0.97 -2.45 6.60
CA PHE A 32 1.62 -1.71 7.67
C PHE A 32 2.08 -2.66 8.78
N GLY A 33 3.21 -2.33 9.43
CA GLY A 33 3.71 -3.11 10.59
C GLY A 33 4.30 -4.48 10.22
N HIS A 34 4.77 -4.66 8.98
CA HIS A 34 5.39 -5.89 8.52
C HIS A 34 6.84 -5.64 8.07
N GLU A 35 7.80 -6.41 8.59
CA GLU A 35 9.24 -6.31 8.25
C GLU A 35 9.52 -6.36 6.74
N ARG A 36 8.65 -7.02 5.98
CA ARG A 36 8.74 -7.17 4.51
C ARG A 36 7.57 -6.50 3.78
N ALA A 37 7.12 -5.34 4.27
CA ALA A 37 5.99 -4.60 3.72
C ALA A 37 6.08 -4.41 2.19
N ALA A 38 7.21 -3.90 1.69
CA ALA A 38 7.42 -3.66 0.26
C ALA A 38 7.22 -4.92 -0.60
N GLN A 39 7.66 -6.10 -0.13
CA GLN A 39 7.48 -7.35 -0.87
C GLN A 39 6.02 -7.80 -0.89
N GLN A 40 5.31 -7.65 0.22
CA GLN A 40 3.88 -7.96 0.29
C GLN A 40 3.07 -7.04 -0.62
N VAL A 41 3.42 -5.75 -0.68
CA VAL A 41 2.82 -4.80 -1.64
C VAL A 41 3.08 -5.21 -3.08
N TYR A 42 4.31 -5.61 -3.39
CA TYR A 42 4.65 -6.11 -4.73
C TYR A 42 3.80 -7.32 -5.14
N LEU A 43 3.63 -8.30 -4.24
CA LEU A 43 2.79 -9.48 -4.50
C LEU A 43 1.30 -9.12 -4.61
N GLY A 44 0.82 -8.20 -3.79
CA GLY A 44 -0.55 -7.69 -3.86
C GLY A 44 -0.85 -6.98 -5.18
N LEU A 45 0.05 -6.10 -5.61
CA LEU A 45 -0.04 -5.45 -6.93
C LEU A 45 0.07 -6.47 -8.07
N TYR A 46 0.92 -7.50 -7.93
CA TYR A 46 1.01 -8.58 -8.90
C TYR A 46 -0.32 -9.31 -9.08
N ALA A 47 -1.02 -9.63 -7.99
CA ALA A 47 -2.34 -10.25 -8.05
C ALA A 47 -3.39 -9.34 -8.72
N LEU A 48 -3.21 -8.02 -8.65
CA LEU A 48 -4.10 -7.01 -9.23
C LEU A 48 -3.75 -6.61 -10.67
N GLN A 49 -2.72 -7.19 -11.30
CA GLN A 49 -2.31 -6.84 -12.67
C GLN A 49 -3.40 -7.03 -13.73
N HIS A 50 -4.41 -7.84 -13.45
CA HIS A 50 -5.56 -8.01 -14.33
C HIS A 50 -6.43 -6.76 -14.46
N ARG A 51 -6.26 -5.77 -13.57
CA ARG A 51 -7.01 -4.50 -13.60
C ARG A 51 -6.29 -3.42 -14.40
N GLY A 52 -4.96 -3.38 -14.35
CA GLY A 52 -4.17 -2.42 -15.12
C GLY A 52 -2.76 -2.92 -15.43
N GLN A 53 -2.32 -2.74 -16.68
CA GLN A 53 -1.01 -3.16 -17.18
C GLN A 53 -0.12 -1.97 -17.60
N GLU A 54 -0.62 -0.76 -17.44
CA GLU A 54 -0.04 0.46 -18.01
C GLU A 54 1.06 1.08 -17.15
N SER A 55 0.95 0.93 -15.83
CA SER A 55 1.99 1.35 -14.88
C SER A 55 1.73 0.76 -13.49
N ALA A 56 2.78 0.65 -12.69
CA ALA A 56 2.69 0.28 -11.28
C ALA A 56 3.66 1.11 -10.44
N GLY A 57 3.26 1.41 -9.20
CA GLY A 57 4.07 2.16 -8.24
C GLY A 57 4.01 1.57 -6.84
N ILE A 58 5.13 1.63 -6.12
CA ILE A 58 5.24 1.23 -4.71
C ILE A 58 5.91 2.37 -3.96
N ALA A 59 5.30 2.76 -2.85
CA ALA A 59 5.89 3.61 -1.82
C ALA A 59 6.07 2.76 -0.56
N SER A 60 7.26 2.80 0.04
CA SER A 60 7.54 2.18 1.33
C SER A 60 8.32 3.15 2.20
N GLU A 61 8.04 3.17 3.49
CA GLU A 61 8.75 3.99 4.46
C GLU A 61 9.57 3.09 5.39
N ASP A 62 10.83 3.49 5.63
CA ASP A 62 11.68 2.90 6.67
C ASP A 62 12.19 4.01 7.58
N THR A 63 11.85 3.95 8.87
CA THR A 63 12.29 4.76 10.02
C THR A 63 12.16 6.29 9.89
N CYS A 64 12.65 6.89 8.79
CA CYS A 64 12.53 8.30 8.40
C CYS A 64 12.72 8.52 6.88
N GLU A 65 12.90 7.47 6.06
CA GLU A 65 13.09 7.58 4.61
C GLU A 65 11.94 6.94 3.85
N ILE A 66 11.46 7.66 2.83
CA ILE A 66 10.44 7.15 1.91
C ILE A 66 11.13 6.69 0.63
N HIS A 67 10.99 5.40 0.32
CA HIS A 67 11.43 4.80 -0.92
C HIS A 67 10.28 4.73 -1.91
N LEU A 68 10.48 5.30 -3.09
CA LEU A 68 9.51 5.32 -4.19
C LEU A 68 10.06 4.57 -5.38
N HIS A 69 9.28 3.66 -5.93
CA HIS A 69 9.58 2.98 -7.17
C HIS A 69 8.33 2.96 -8.05
N SER A 70 8.40 3.63 -9.20
CA SER A 70 7.37 3.58 -10.24
C SER A 70 7.94 3.07 -11.54
N ARG A 71 7.15 2.27 -12.24
CA ARG A 71 7.47 1.79 -13.58
C ARG A 71 6.24 1.89 -14.46
N SER A 72 6.39 2.57 -15.59
CA SER A 72 5.48 2.55 -16.75
C SER A 72 5.78 1.34 -17.61
#